data_AF-A0A8B7Y1D9-F1
#
_entry.id   AF-A0A8B7Y1D9-F1
#
_cell.length_a   1.000
_cell.length_b   1.000
_cell.length_c   1.000
_cell.angle_alpha   90.00
_cell.angle_beta   90.00
_cell.angle_gamma   90.00
#
_symmetry.space_group_name_H-M   'P 1'
#
loop_
_entity.id
_entity.type
_entity.pdbx_description
1 polymer ?
#
loop_
_entity_poly.entity_id
_entity_poly.type
_entity_poly.pdbx_seq_one_letter_code
_entity_poly.pdbx_strand_id
1 'polypeptide(L)'
;MLYMQNKKLEEQLKKQNEELQEIRQNMRQGEVNSRGKRVAVPRECSQSVRDVYGKLYRDGIGGFNLAQIKTSRENEETISTLTREIRTLHGREKWSSAQIRKAAKTYFTSLRDKQRRMERGTYDQHALAAKRRSRKFRKLQRRQSALKTLQASQELKKEALEVLTIDYMSSEESMSEGEEDRSSGCKTRRLLKLPWERSKLASLKHKLDAHFAKTAPAVVSRLLPEFVISNVPSSRPPPSGAPSWAVRTPPN
;
A
#
# COMPACT_ATOMS: atom_id res chain seq x y z
N MET A 1 -5.16 1.76 58.97
CA MET A 1 -6.01 2.36 57.91
C MET A 1 -5.45 2.15 56.49
N LEU A 2 -4.16 2.38 56.23
CA LEU A 2 -3.53 2.17 54.90
C LEU A 2 -3.67 0.76 54.32
N TYR A 3 -3.56 -0.29 55.13
CA TYR A 3 -3.68 -1.69 54.68
C TYR A 3 -5.06 -2.02 54.08
N MET A 4 -6.13 -1.54 54.71
CA MET A 4 -7.51 -1.71 54.23
C MET A 4 -7.76 -0.93 52.94
N GLN A 5 -7.11 0.23 52.78
CA GLN A 5 -7.22 1.07 51.59
C GLN A 5 -6.50 0.45 50.39
N ASN A 6 -5.32 -0.14 50.61
CA ASN A 6 -4.59 -0.89 49.57
C ASN A 6 -5.35 -2.13 49.12
N LYS A 7 -5.95 -2.90 50.04
CA LYS A 7 -6.76 -4.07 49.69
C LYS A 7 -7.97 -3.71 48.83
N LYS A 8 -8.63 -2.59 49.16
CA LYS A 8 -9.76 -2.07 48.37
C LYS A 8 -9.34 -1.61 46.97
N LEU A 9 -8.14 -1.03 46.85
CA LEU A 9 -7.54 -0.64 45.57
C LEU A 9 -7.19 -1.86 44.70
N GLU A 10 -6.65 -2.92 45.29
CA GLU A 10 -6.35 -4.18 44.60
C GLU A 10 -7.61 -4.86 44.08
N GLU A 11 -8.68 -4.89 44.88
CA GLU A 11 -9.98 -5.42 44.47
C GLU A 11 -10.60 -4.61 43.32
N GLN A 12 -10.47 -3.28 43.35
CA GLN A 12 -10.92 -2.40 42.26
C GLN A 12 -10.11 -2.62 40.98
N LEU A 13 -8.78 -2.72 41.08
CA LEU A 13 -7.90 -3.01 39.95
C LEU A 13 -8.20 -4.37 39.32
N LYS A 14 -8.47 -5.38 40.15
CA LYS A 14 -8.85 -6.71 39.68
C LYS A 14 -10.16 -6.67 38.91
N LYS A 15 -11.18 -6.00 39.45
CA LYS A 15 -12.48 -5.84 38.80
C LYS A 15 -12.37 -5.09 37.46
N GLN A 16 -11.58 -4.01 37.41
CA GLN A 16 -11.32 -3.28 36.16
C GLN A 16 -10.61 -4.14 35.11
N ASN A 17 -9.68 -5.00 35.53
CA ASN A 17 -8.99 -5.91 34.61
C ASN A 17 -9.93 -7.00 34.08
N GLU A 18 -10.85 -7.52 34.89
CA GLU A 18 -11.88 -8.47 34.46
C GLU A 18 -12.85 -7.83 33.45
N GLU A 19 -13.34 -6.62 33.72
CA GLU A 19 -14.18 -5.85 32.79
C GLU A 19 -13.44 -5.55 31.46
N LEU A 20 -12.15 -5.20 31.52
CA LEU A 20 -11.33 -5.00 30.32
C LEU A 20 -11.11 -6.27 29.52
N GLN A 21 -10.99 -7.43 30.17
CA GLN A 21 -10.90 -8.71 29.49
C GLN A 21 -12.22 -9.09 28.81
N GLU A 22 -13.35 -8.85 29.47
CA GLU A 22 -14.68 -9.08 28.92
C GLU A 22 -14.97 -8.16 27.72
N ILE A 23 -14.60 -6.88 27.80
CA ILE A 23 -14.67 -5.94 26.67
C ILE A 23 -13.80 -6.42 25.51
N ARG A 24 -12.57 -6.90 25.78
CA ARG A 24 -11.68 -7.45 24.74
C ARG A 24 -12.25 -8.73 24.11
N GLN A 25 -12.89 -9.59 24.90
CA GLN A 25 -13.50 -10.83 24.43
C GLN A 25 -14.75 -10.55 23.58
N ASN A 26 -15.57 -9.59 24.00
CA ASN A 26 -16.73 -9.09 23.24
C ASN A 26 -16.30 -8.39 21.95
N MET A 27 -15.21 -7.62 21.97
CA MET A 27 -14.60 -7.03 20.76
C MET A 27 -14.09 -8.10 19.79
N ARG A 28 -13.45 -9.16 20.31
CA ARG A 28 -13.01 -10.31 19.49
C ARG A 28 -14.20 -11.08 18.89
N GLN A 29 -15.27 -11.30 19.65
CA GLN A 29 -16.50 -11.93 19.14
C GLN A 29 -17.22 -11.05 18.12
N GLY A 30 -17.22 -9.72 18.30
CA GLY A 30 -17.68 -8.75 17.30
C GLY A 30 -16.88 -8.81 16.00
N GLU A 31 -15.56 -8.99 16.09
CA GLU A 31 -14.70 -9.19 14.92
C GLU A 31 -14.96 -10.53 14.20
N VAL A 32 -15.24 -11.62 14.94
CA VAL A 32 -15.60 -12.92 14.35
C VAL A 32 -16.98 -12.88 13.68
N ASN A 33 -17.98 -12.24 14.29
CA ASN A 33 -19.32 -12.07 13.70
C ASN A 33 -19.33 -11.10 12.50
N SER A 34 -18.37 -10.18 12.42
CA SER A 34 -18.19 -9.31 11.22
C SER A 34 -17.61 -10.03 10.00
N ARG A 35 -17.20 -11.30 10.13
CA ARG A 35 -16.79 -12.16 9.00
C ARG A 35 -17.98 -12.79 8.27
N GLY A 36 -19.09 -12.08 8.12
CA GLY A 36 -20.02 -12.37 7.02
C GLY A 36 -19.22 -12.47 5.71
N LYS A 37 -19.48 -13.51 4.89
CA LYS A 37 -18.71 -13.87 3.67
C LYS A 37 -18.17 -12.61 2.99
N ARG A 38 -16.88 -12.30 3.17
CA ARG A 38 -16.28 -11.09 2.59
C ARG A 38 -16.35 -11.24 1.08
N VAL A 39 -17.29 -10.55 0.44
CA VAL A 39 -17.46 -10.57 -1.01
C VAL A 39 -16.14 -10.15 -1.65
N ALA A 40 -15.42 -11.07 -2.28
CA ALA A 40 -14.20 -10.75 -2.99
C ALA A 40 -14.57 -9.99 -4.26
N VAL A 41 -14.00 -8.80 -4.43
CA VAL A 41 -14.26 -7.94 -5.59
C VAL A 41 -13.09 -8.08 -6.56
N PRO A 42 -13.29 -8.59 -7.78
CA PRO A 42 -12.25 -8.64 -8.79
C PRO A 42 -11.74 -7.24 -9.15
N ARG A 43 -10.45 -7.12 -9.48
CA ARG A 43 -9.83 -5.84 -9.85
C ARG A 43 -10.53 -5.21 -11.08
N GLU A 44 -10.89 -6.03 -12.05
CA GLU A 44 -11.61 -5.59 -13.25
C GLU A 44 -12.98 -4.98 -12.92
N CYS A 45 -13.72 -5.59 -12.00
CA CYS A 45 -15.00 -5.06 -11.51
C CYS A 45 -14.82 -3.66 -10.89
N SER A 46 -13.78 -3.51 -10.05
CA SER A 46 -13.45 -2.22 -9.44
C SER A 46 -13.04 -1.17 -10.48
N GLN A 47 -12.32 -1.57 -11.53
CA GLN A 47 -11.91 -0.65 -12.60
C GLN A 47 -13.10 -0.21 -13.44
N SER A 48 -13.95 -1.15 -13.86
CA SER A 48 -15.18 -0.88 -14.60
C SER A 48 -16.10 0.10 -13.85
N VAL A 49 -16.28 -0.08 -12.54
CA VAL A 49 -17.04 0.89 -11.70
C VAL A 49 -16.46 2.30 -11.80
N ARG A 50 -15.13 2.45 -11.75
CA ARG A 50 -14.48 3.76 -11.83
C ARG A 50 -14.64 4.39 -13.21
N ASP A 51 -14.51 3.59 -14.26
CA ASP A 51 -14.60 4.06 -15.64
C ASP A 51 -16.02 4.53 -15.95
N VAL A 52 -17.02 3.73 -15.57
CA VAL A 52 -18.44 4.07 -15.72
C VAL A 52 -18.81 5.28 -14.87
N TYR A 53 -18.41 5.32 -13.60
CA TYR A 53 -18.64 6.51 -12.76
C TYR A 53 -17.98 7.75 -13.36
N GLY A 54 -16.74 7.64 -13.83
CA GLY A 54 -16.02 8.75 -14.45
C GLY A 54 -16.73 9.27 -15.70
N LYS A 55 -17.38 8.40 -16.47
CA LYS A 55 -18.23 8.80 -17.59
C LYS A 55 -19.49 9.54 -17.11
N LEU A 56 -20.27 8.93 -16.22
CA LEU A 56 -21.51 9.52 -15.69
C LEU A 56 -21.28 10.88 -15.01
N TYR A 57 -20.16 11.01 -14.29
CA TYR A 57 -19.77 12.24 -13.63
C TYR A 57 -19.36 13.34 -14.61
N ARG A 58 -18.60 13.01 -15.67
CA ARG A 58 -18.24 13.98 -16.72
C ARG A 58 -19.46 14.45 -17.52
N ASP A 59 -20.39 13.54 -17.77
CA ASP A 59 -21.61 13.83 -18.53
C ASP A 59 -22.63 14.63 -17.70
N GLY A 60 -22.35 14.90 -16.41
CA GLY A 60 -23.26 15.61 -15.50
C GLY A 60 -24.51 14.82 -15.11
N ILE A 61 -24.60 13.55 -15.51
CA ILE A 61 -25.77 12.68 -15.33
C ILE A 61 -25.86 12.15 -13.90
N GLY A 62 -24.75 12.08 -13.17
CA GLY A 62 -24.77 11.67 -11.78
C GLY A 62 -23.44 11.79 -11.06
N GLY A 63 -23.48 11.63 -9.75
CA GLY A 63 -22.31 11.73 -8.91
C GLY A 63 -22.65 11.33 -7.48
N PHE A 64 -21.63 10.84 -6.78
CA PHE A 64 -21.76 10.64 -5.35
C PHE A 64 -21.82 11.96 -4.62
N ASN A 65 -22.82 12.12 -3.76
CA ASN A 65 -22.86 13.19 -2.77
C ASN A 65 -21.93 12.83 -1.60
N LEU A 66 -20.73 13.41 -1.62
CA LEU A 66 -19.67 13.11 -0.65
C LEU A 66 -19.92 13.73 0.74
N ALA A 67 -20.84 14.70 0.85
CA ALA A 67 -21.26 15.26 2.14
C ALA A 67 -22.10 14.27 2.94
N GLN A 68 -22.84 13.39 2.26
CA GLN A 68 -23.69 12.38 2.89
C GLN A 68 -22.93 11.07 3.18
N ILE A 69 -23.61 10.14 3.87
CA ILE A 69 -23.09 8.78 4.07
C ILE A 69 -23.25 7.92 2.81
N LYS A 70 -22.40 6.90 2.66
CA LYS A 70 -22.37 6.01 1.48
C LYS A 70 -23.67 5.22 1.23
N THR A 71 -24.55 5.15 2.23
CA THR A 71 -25.84 4.45 2.19
C THR A 71 -27.02 5.42 2.18
N SER A 72 -26.77 6.72 1.94
CA SER A 72 -27.86 7.67 1.73
C SER A 72 -28.61 7.32 0.45
N ARG A 73 -29.88 7.73 0.39
CA ARG A 73 -30.76 7.45 -0.75
C ARG A 73 -30.11 7.87 -2.08
N GLU A 74 -29.60 9.09 -2.15
CA GLU A 74 -28.94 9.65 -3.34
C GLU A 74 -27.71 8.84 -3.78
N ASN A 75 -26.89 8.39 -2.83
CA ASN A 75 -25.72 7.57 -3.11
C ASN A 75 -26.09 6.14 -3.52
N GLU A 76 -27.15 5.55 -2.94
CA GLU A 76 -27.68 4.24 -3.36
C GLU A 76 -28.35 4.29 -4.75
N GLU A 77 -28.98 5.41 -5.11
CA GLU A 77 -29.47 5.69 -6.47
C GLU A 77 -28.30 5.74 -7.46
N THR A 78 -27.21 6.44 -7.11
CA THR A 78 -25.98 6.44 -7.91
C THR A 78 -25.40 5.03 -8.07
N ILE A 79 -25.34 4.24 -7.00
CA ILE A 79 -24.89 2.83 -7.06
C ILE A 79 -25.80 1.98 -7.96
N SER A 80 -27.10 2.22 -7.93
CA SER A 80 -28.07 1.49 -8.75
C SER A 80 -27.88 1.82 -10.23
N THR A 81 -27.68 3.09 -10.57
CA THR A 81 -27.32 3.54 -11.92
C THR A 81 -26.00 2.91 -12.37
N LEU A 82 -24.94 2.96 -11.56
CA LEU A 82 -23.66 2.31 -11.86
C LEU A 82 -23.84 0.81 -12.12
N THR A 83 -24.65 0.14 -11.30
CA THR A 83 -24.92 -1.29 -11.45
C THR A 83 -25.63 -1.60 -12.77
N ARG A 84 -26.58 -0.75 -13.19
CA ARG A 84 -27.26 -0.89 -14.48
C ARG A 84 -26.29 -0.72 -15.64
N GLU A 85 -25.53 0.37 -15.66
CA GLU A 85 -24.61 0.68 -16.76
C GLU A 85 -23.50 -0.37 -16.91
N ILE A 86 -22.94 -0.85 -15.79
CA ILE A 86 -21.93 -1.91 -15.82
C ILE A 86 -22.48 -3.21 -16.40
N ARG A 87 -23.74 -3.54 -16.07
CA ARG A 87 -24.41 -4.73 -16.62
C ARG A 87 -24.70 -4.60 -18.10
N THR A 88 -25.02 -3.40 -18.57
CA THR A 88 -25.18 -3.11 -19.99
C THR A 88 -23.87 -3.30 -20.74
N LEU A 89 -22.74 -2.84 -20.17
CA LEU A 89 -21.42 -2.90 -20.82
C LEU A 89 -20.76 -4.29 -20.79
N HIS A 90 -20.92 -5.05 -19.71
CA HIS A 90 -20.18 -6.30 -19.49
C HIS A 90 -21.07 -7.56 -19.41
N GLY A 91 -22.38 -7.41 -19.56
CA GLY A 91 -23.34 -8.49 -19.35
C GLY A 91 -23.73 -8.67 -17.88
N ARG A 92 -24.88 -9.32 -17.65
CA ARG A 92 -25.47 -9.49 -16.31
C ARG A 92 -24.73 -10.52 -15.45
N GLU A 93 -23.99 -11.44 -16.06
CA GLU A 93 -23.38 -12.60 -15.40
C GLU A 93 -21.94 -12.38 -14.97
N LYS A 94 -21.22 -11.41 -15.56
CA LYS A 94 -19.78 -11.23 -15.32
C LYS A 94 -19.46 -10.96 -13.84
N TRP A 95 -20.27 -10.15 -13.16
CA TRP A 95 -20.12 -9.85 -11.74
C TRP A 95 -21.48 -9.76 -11.04
N SER A 96 -21.53 -10.28 -9.81
CA SER A 96 -22.74 -10.21 -8.98
C SER A 96 -23.06 -8.77 -8.56
N SER A 97 -24.34 -8.48 -8.29
CA SER A 97 -24.78 -7.19 -7.73
C SER A 97 -24.00 -6.82 -6.47
N ALA A 98 -23.68 -7.81 -5.63
CA ALA A 98 -22.95 -7.61 -4.39
C ALA A 98 -21.51 -7.14 -4.63
N GLN A 99 -20.83 -7.70 -5.65
CA GLN A 99 -19.47 -7.28 -6.03
C GLN A 99 -19.46 -5.86 -6.55
N ILE A 100 -20.39 -5.51 -7.45
CA ILE A 100 -20.49 -4.17 -8.03
C ILE A 100 -20.83 -3.14 -6.94
N ARG A 101 -21.84 -3.43 -6.10
CA ARG A 101 -22.20 -2.55 -4.98
C ARG A 101 -21.03 -2.34 -4.01
N LYS A 102 -20.30 -3.41 -3.67
CA LYS A 102 -19.13 -3.31 -2.81
C LYS A 102 -18.03 -2.47 -3.45
N ALA A 103 -17.74 -2.68 -4.73
CA ALA A 103 -16.79 -1.88 -5.50
C ALA A 103 -17.16 -0.40 -5.52
N ALA A 104 -18.43 -0.07 -5.78
CA ALA A 104 -18.96 1.29 -5.78
C ALA A 104 -18.85 1.95 -4.40
N LYS A 105 -19.23 1.26 -3.33
CA LYS A 105 -19.07 1.76 -1.95
C LYS A 105 -17.61 1.97 -1.56
N THR A 106 -16.70 1.09 -1.99
CA THR A 106 -15.25 1.29 -1.81
C THR A 106 -14.75 2.50 -2.58
N TYR A 107 -15.27 2.74 -3.77
CA TYR A 107 -14.89 3.89 -4.58
C TYR A 107 -15.41 5.21 -3.98
N PHE A 108 -16.65 5.24 -3.48
CA PHE A 108 -17.17 6.35 -2.68
C PHE A 108 -16.22 6.72 -1.53
N THR A 109 -15.80 5.74 -0.72
CA THR A 109 -14.87 5.98 0.39
C THR A 109 -13.55 6.56 -0.13
N SER A 110 -13.05 6.06 -1.25
CA SER A 110 -11.81 6.56 -1.86
C SER A 110 -11.94 8.02 -2.32
N LEU A 111 -13.09 8.41 -2.88
CA LEU A 111 -13.38 9.79 -3.29
C LEU A 111 -13.50 10.72 -2.08
N ARG A 112 -14.23 10.29 -1.04
CA ARG A 112 -14.37 11.05 0.21
C ARG A 112 -13.04 11.20 0.93
N ASP A 113 -12.20 10.16 0.95
CA ASP A 113 -10.84 10.23 1.50
C ASP A 113 -9.97 11.22 0.71
N LYS A 114 -10.12 11.25 -0.62
CA LYS A 114 -9.43 12.23 -1.47
C LYS A 114 -9.88 13.64 -1.10
N GLN A 115 -11.18 13.90 -1.05
CA GLN A 115 -11.73 15.21 -0.68
C GLN A 115 -11.23 15.67 0.70
N ARG A 116 -11.31 14.81 1.72
CA ARG A 116 -10.80 15.11 3.06
C ARG A 116 -9.30 15.46 3.08
N ARG A 117 -8.48 14.83 2.23
CA ARG A 117 -7.05 15.17 2.12
C ARG A 117 -6.84 16.51 1.42
N MET A 118 -7.66 16.83 0.41
CA MET A 118 -7.63 18.13 -0.26
C MET A 118 -8.00 19.25 0.72
N GLU A 119 -9.10 19.11 1.44
CA GLU A 119 -9.56 20.07 2.46
C GLU A 119 -8.53 20.30 3.55
N ARG A 120 -7.79 19.25 3.94
CA ARG A 120 -6.71 19.33 4.93
C ARG A 120 -5.36 19.82 4.36
N GLY A 121 -5.24 20.08 3.06
CA GLY A 121 -3.97 20.42 2.42
C GLY A 121 -2.90 19.32 2.47
N THR A 122 -3.27 18.06 2.74
CA THR A 122 -2.33 16.93 2.90
C THR A 122 -2.26 16.02 1.66
N TYR A 123 -2.97 16.40 0.60
CA TYR A 123 -3.07 15.58 -0.61
C TYR A 123 -1.71 15.35 -1.27
N ASP A 124 -0.92 16.41 -1.45
CA ASP A 124 0.36 16.32 -2.16
C ASP A 124 1.39 15.49 -1.39
N GLN A 125 1.46 15.67 -0.07
CA GLN A 125 2.31 14.84 0.81
C GLN A 125 1.91 13.36 0.72
N HIS A 126 0.61 13.06 0.75
CA HIS A 126 0.13 11.69 0.58
C HIS A 126 0.43 11.13 -0.81
N ALA A 127 0.23 11.92 -1.87
CA ALA A 127 0.53 11.51 -3.24
C ALA A 127 2.03 11.22 -3.40
N LEU A 128 2.89 12.07 -2.85
CA LEU A 128 4.34 11.89 -2.84
C LEU A 128 4.75 10.63 -2.06
N ALA A 129 4.20 10.43 -0.85
CA ALA A 129 4.45 9.23 -0.06
C ALA A 129 4.01 7.95 -0.79
N ALA A 130 2.84 7.98 -1.43
CA ALA A 130 2.34 6.87 -2.24
C ALA A 130 3.25 6.58 -3.43
N LYS A 131 3.70 7.60 -4.16
CA LYS A 131 4.69 7.47 -5.26
C LYS A 131 5.99 6.83 -4.75
N ARG A 132 6.57 7.34 -3.67
CA ARG A 132 7.80 6.82 -3.05
C ARG A 132 7.63 5.35 -2.64
N ARG A 133 6.48 4.98 -2.06
CA ARG A 133 6.15 3.58 -1.71
C ARG A 133 6.03 2.70 -2.95
N SER A 134 5.33 3.15 -4.00
CA SER A 134 5.20 2.41 -5.26
C SER A 134 6.55 2.17 -5.94
N ARG A 135 7.47 3.15 -5.91
CA ARG A 135 8.84 3.00 -6.44
C ARG A 135 9.60 1.88 -5.72
N LYS A 136 9.59 1.89 -4.37
CA LYS A 136 10.20 0.81 -3.56
C LYS A 136 9.60 -0.55 -3.85
N PHE A 137 8.27 -0.63 -3.96
CA PHE A 137 7.60 -1.88 -4.27
C PHE A 137 7.96 -2.42 -5.66
N ARG A 138 7.99 -1.56 -6.68
CA ARG A 138 8.44 -1.96 -8.03
C ARG A 138 9.89 -2.45 -8.02
N LYS A 139 10.79 -1.77 -7.29
CA LYS A 139 12.18 -2.22 -7.10
C LYS A 139 12.23 -3.62 -6.49
N LEU A 140 11.47 -3.84 -5.42
CA LEU A 140 11.37 -5.15 -4.78
C LEU A 140 10.87 -6.23 -5.76
N GLN A 141 9.78 -5.95 -6.50
CA GLN A 141 9.24 -6.89 -7.48
C GLN A 141 10.24 -7.26 -8.58
N ARG A 142 11.01 -6.27 -9.10
CA ARG A 142 12.07 -6.54 -10.09
C ARG A 142 13.12 -7.49 -9.53
N ARG A 143 13.59 -7.24 -8.31
CA ARG A 143 14.60 -8.09 -7.64
C ARG A 143 14.09 -9.49 -7.34
N GLN A 144 12.84 -9.61 -6.88
CA GLN A 144 12.19 -10.91 -6.70
C GLN A 144 12.03 -11.66 -8.02
N SER A 145 11.66 -10.97 -9.10
CA SER A 145 11.60 -11.56 -10.44
C SER A 145 12.98 -12.04 -10.91
N ALA A 146 14.01 -11.21 -10.73
CA ALA A 146 15.39 -11.56 -11.09
C ALA A 146 15.86 -12.80 -10.32
N LEU A 147 15.59 -12.88 -9.01
CA LEU A 147 15.98 -14.01 -8.18
C LEU A 147 15.39 -15.34 -8.66
N LYS A 148 14.14 -15.33 -9.17
CA LYS A 148 13.48 -16.53 -9.70
C LYS A 148 14.21 -17.08 -10.93
N THR A 149 14.69 -16.18 -11.78
CA THR A 149 15.37 -16.54 -13.04
C THR A 149 16.89 -16.70 -12.90
N LEU A 150 17.47 -16.15 -11.84
CA LEU A 150 18.91 -16.18 -11.61
C LEU A 150 19.36 -17.61 -11.30
N GLN A 151 20.35 -18.08 -12.06
CA GLN A 151 21.09 -19.29 -11.71
C GLN A 151 22.04 -18.95 -10.55
N ALA A 152 21.65 -19.36 -9.35
CA ALA A 152 22.37 -19.11 -8.11
C ALA A 152 22.21 -20.31 -7.17
N SER A 153 23.16 -20.45 -6.23
CA SER A 153 23.10 -21.48 -5.20
C SER A 153 21.86 -21.32 -4.31
N GLN A 154 21.44 -22.41 -3.66
CA GLN A 154 20.27 -22.40 -2.78
C GLN A 154 20.50 -21.51 -1.56
N GLU A 155 21.74 -21.43 -1.07
CA GLU A 155 22.14 -20.57 0.04
C GLU A 155 21.94 -19.10 -0.32
N LEU A 156 22.39 -18.67 -1.50
CA LEU A 156 22.20 -17.29 -1.96
C LEU A 156 20.72 -16.95 -2.15
N LYS A 157 19.92 -17.91 -2.64
CA LYS A 157 18.46 -17.74 -2.75
C LYS A 157 17.81 -17.59 -1.38
N LYS A 158 18.21 -18.39 -0.39
CA LYS A 158 17.73 -18.30 0.99
C LYS A 158 18.10 -16.95 1.62
N GLU A 159 19.36 -16.54 1.53
CA GLU A 159 19.83 -15.23 2.01
C GLU A 159 19.05 -14.09 1.34
N ALA A 160 18.81 -14.18 0.03
CA ALA A 160 18.05 -13.16 -0.69
C ALA A 160 16.59 -13.10 -0.25
N LEU A 161 15.93 -14.24 -0.04
CA LEU A 161 14.53 -14.26 0.42
C LEU A 161 14.35 -13.62 1.80
N GLU A 162 15.34 -13.74 2.68
CA GLU A 162 15.33 -13.13 4.02
C GLU A 162 15.34 -11.58 3.96
N VAL A 163 16.02 -11.00 2.97
CA VAL A 163 16.23 -9.54 2.86
C VAL A 163 15.46 -8.87 1.72
N LEU A 164 14.79 -9.64 0.85
CA LEU A 164 13.93 -9.09 -0.21
C LEU A 164 12.54 -8.72 0.35
N THR A 165 12.56 -7.71 1.24
CA THR A 165 11.37 -7.04 1.75
C THR A 165 11.46 -5.52 1.50
N ILE A 166 10.35 -4.81 1.69
CA ILE A 166 10.30 -3.36 1.40
C ILE A 166 11.21 -2.55 2.32
N ASP A 167 11.51 -3.07 3.52
CA ASP A 167 12.29 -2.35 4.51
C ASP A 167 13.77 -2.23 4.09
N TYR A 168 14.28 -3.23 3.39
CA TYR A 168 15.61 -3.21 2.80
C TYR A 168 15.71 -2.41 1.50
N MET A 169 14.62 -1.94 0.90
CA MET A 169 14.70 -1.20 -0.36
C MET A 169 15.07 0.26 -0.12
N SER A 170 16.12 0.75 -0.80
CA SER A 170 16.50 2.17 -0.77
C SER A 170 15.41 3.07 -1.35
N SER A 171 15.30 4.29 -0.82
CA SER A 171 14.36 5.31 -1.30
C SER A 171 14.80 5.90 -2.65
N GLU A 172 13.83 6.22 -3.51
CA GLU A 172 14.05 6.88 -4.80
C GLU A 172 13.26 8.19 -4.85
N GLU A 173 13.97 9.31 -5.04
CA GLU A 173 13.39 10.65 -5.13
C GLU A 173 13.56 11.20 -6.55
N SER A 174 12.64 12.08 -6.97
CA SER A 174 12.74 12.72 -8.28
C SER A 174 13.79 13.84 -8.22
N MET A 175 14.52 14.08 -9.31
CA MET A 175 15.52 15.16 -9.36
C MET A 175 14.89 16.55 -9.28
N SER A 176 13.65 16.70 -9.77
CA SER A 176 12.82 17.90 -9.63
C SER A 176 11.48 17.45 -9.04
N GLU A 177 11.19 17.83 -7.79
CA GLU A 177 9.86 17.63 -7.19
C GLU A 177 8.94 18.78 -7.65
N GLY A 178 8.58 18.77 -8.93
CA GLY A 178 7.74 19.80 -9.56
C GLY A 178 7.52 19.62 -11.06
N GLU A 179 8.48 19.01 -11.76
CA GLU A 179 8.47 18.92 -13.24
C GLU A 179 8.21 17.51 -13.79
N GLU A 180 7.63 16.58 -13.02
CA GLU A 180 7.02 15.37 -13.61
C GLU A 180 5.62 15.70 -14.14
N ASP A 181 5.50 16.82 -14.87
CA ASP A 181 4.26 17.23 -15.52
C ASP A 181 4.15 16.51 -16.87
N ARG A 182 3.64 15.28 -16.80
CA ARG A 182 3.01 14.48 -17.88
C ARG A 182 3.71 14.31 -19.24
N SER A 183 4.92 14.81 -19.44
CA SER A 183 5.56 14.86 -20.77
C SER A 183 7.09 14.86 -20.74
N SER A 184 7.73 15.22 -19.62
CA SER A 184 9.17 15.14 -19.46
C SER A 184 9.58 13.69 -19.19
N GLY A 185 10.16 13.04 -20.20
CA GLY A 185 10.75 11.70 -20.11
C GLY A 185 11.98 11.61 -19.19
N CYS A 186 12.07 12.43 -18.15
CA CYS A 186 13.19 12.44 -17.21
C CYS A 186 13.09 11.19 -16.32
N LYS A 187 13.79 10.14 -16.74
CA LYS A 187 13.86 8.83 -16.06
C LYS A 187 14.85 8.85 -14.89
N THR A 188 15.61 9.92 -14.74
CA THR A 188 16.68 10.03 -13.75
C THR A 188 16.12 10.29 -12.35
N ARG A 189 16.53 9.47 -11.39
CA ARG A 189 16.09 9.53 -9.99
C ARG A 189 17.27 9.60 -9.05
N ARG A 190 17.10 10.28 -7.93
CA ARG A 190 18.05 10.27 -6.81
C ARG A 190 17.86 9.01 -5.98
N LEU A 191 18.93 8.26 -5.79
CA LEU A 191 18.97 7.09 -4.93
C LEU A 191 19.57 7.48 -3.57
N LEU A 192 18.77 7.39 -2.51
CA LEU A 192 19.25 7.65 -1.15
C LEU A 192 19.87 6.37 -0.60
N LYS A 193 21.19 6.41 -0.36
CA LYS A 193 21.95 5.30 0.24
C LYS A 193 21.43 4.99 1.64
N LEU A 194 21.41 3.71 2.01
CA LEU A 194 21.08 3.26 3.37
C LEU A 194 22.39 3.14 4.16
N PRO A 195 22.68 4.01 5.14
CA PRO A 195 23.98 4.00 5.84
C PRO A 195 24.27 2.69 6.56
N TRP A 196 23.22 2.07 7.09
CA TRP A 196 23.29 0.80 7.81
C TRP A 196 23.47 -0.41 6.88
N GLU A 197 23.40 -0.26 5.56
CA GLU A 197 23.55 -1.39 4.63
C GLU A 197 25.02 -1.88 4.60
N ARG A 198 25.20 -3.19 4.74
CA ARG A 198 26.51 -3.84 4.55
C ARG A 198 26.79 -4.11 3.07
N SER A 199 28.07 -4.17 2.73
CA SER A 199 28.55 -4.40 1.35
C SER A 199 28.03 -5.71 0.74
N LYS A 200 27.85 -6.76 1.55
CA LYS A 200 27.28 -8.04 1.08
C LYS A 200 25.84 -7.87 0.57
N LEU A 201 25.00 -7.15 1.32
CA LEU A 201 23.63 -6.84 0.90
C LEU A 201 23.59 -5.93 -0.34
N ALA A 202 24.43 -4.90 -0.36
CA ALA A 202 24.54 -4.00 -1.50
C ALA A 202 24.95 -4.75 -2.77
N SER A 203 25.95 -5.64 -2.67
CA SER A 203 26.41 -6.50 -3.77
C SER A 203 25.32 -7.44 -4.26
N LEU A 204 24.58 -8.09 -3.35
CA LEU A 204 23.44 -8.94 -3.71
C LEU A 204 22.38 -8.17 -4.49
N LYS A 205 21.99 -6.98 -4.01
CA LYS A 205 21.02 -6.11 -4.68
C LYS A 205 21.50 -5.68 -6.06
N HIS A 206 22.77 -5.30 -6.18
CA HIS A 206 23.38 -4.93 -7.45
C HIS A 206 23.38 -6.09 -8.45
N LYS A 207 23.73 -7.31 -8.02
CA LYS A 207 23.67 -8.52 -8.85
C LYS A 207 22.25 -8.77 -9.38
N LEU A 208 21.23 -8.63 -8.53
CA LEU A 208 19.83 -8.81 -8.94
C LEU A 208 19.37 -7.72 -9.91
N ASP A 209 19.74 -6.47 -9.66
CA ASP A 209 19.38 -5.35 -10.55
C ASP A 209 20.07 -5.51 -11.92
N ALA A 210 21.35 -5.88 -11.95
CA ALA A 210 22.10 -6.17 -13.18
C ALA A 210 21.52 -7.36 -13.95
N HIS A 211 21.16 -8.44 -13.26
CA HIS A 211 20.50 -9.58 -13.89
C HIS A 211 19.14 -9.19 -14.48
N PHE A 212 18.32 -8.45 -13.74
CA PHE A 212 17.04 -7.96 -14.25
C PHE A 212 17.22 -7.10 -15.50
N ALA A 213 18.17 -6.17 -15.49
CA ALA A 213 18.42 -5.30 -16.64
C ALA A 213 18.81 -6.08 -17.90
N LYS A 214 19.56 -7.18 -17.75
CA LYS A 214 19.97 -8.06 -18.86
C LYS A 214 18.83 -8.92 -19.41
N THR A 215 17.92 -9.38 -18.56
CA THR A 215 16.86 -10.34 -18.95
C THR A 215 15.49 -9.70 -19.14
N ALA A 216 15.32 -8.42 -18.79
CA ALA A 216 14.05 -7.72 -18.94
C ALA A 216 13.66 -7.61 -20.42
N PRO A 217 12.37 -7.79 -20.76
CA PRO A 217 11.86 -7.51 -22.10
C PRO A 217 12.18 -6.08 -22.53
N ALA A 218 12.42 -5.85 -23.82
CA ALA A 218 12.82 -4.54 -24.36
C ALA A 218 11.88 -3.39 -23.94
N VAL A 219 10.56 -3.66 -23.91
CA VAL A 219 9.55 -2.70 -23.45
C VAL A 219 9.76 -2.31 -21.98
N VAL A 220 10.08 -3.27 -21.12
CA VAL A 220 10.33 -3.03 -19.70
C VAL A 220 11.67 -2.33 -19.49
N SER A 221 12.70 -2.74 -20.23
CA SER A 221 14.04 -2.16 -20.16
C SER A 221 14.03 -0.66 -20.46
N ARG A 222 13.29 -0.23 -21.50
CA ARG A 222 13.09 1.19 -21.86
C ARG A 222 12.44 2.02 -20.74
N LEU A 223 11.73 1.39 -19.82
CA LEU A 223 11.03 2.05 -18.71
C LEU A 223 11.83 2.03 -17.41
N LEU A 224 13.02 1.42 -17.40
CA LEU A 224 13.87 1.43 -16.22
C LEU A 224 14.39 2.86 -15.96
N PRO A 225 14.33 3.32 -14.69
CA PRO A 225 14.90 4.60 -14.32
C PRO A 225 16.42 4.54 -14.32
N GLU A 226 17.04 5.66 -14.65
CA GLU A 226 18.45 5.91 -14.39
C GLU A 226 18.61 6.46 -12.96
N PHE A 227 19.72 6.16 -12.31
CA PHE A 227 19.93 6.55 -10.91
C PHE A 227 21.19 7.38 -10.75
N VAL A 228 21.03 8.54 -10.10
CA VAL A 228 22.11 9.33 -9.55
C VAL A 228 22.15 9.10 -8.05
N ILE A 229 23.31 8.80 -7.50
CA ILE A 229 23.47 8.63 -6.06
C ILE A 229 23.29 10.00 -5.39
N SER A 230 22.37 10.08 -4.44
CA SER A 230 22.20 11.29 -3.63
C SER A 230 23.41 11.50 -2.73
N ASN A 231 23.85 12.75 -2.60
CA ASN A 231 24.83 13.16 -1.59
C ASN A 231 24.26 13.06 -0.17
N VAL A 232 22.93 13.11 -0.02
CA VAL A 232 22.23 12.98 1.25
C VAL A 232 21.83 11.51 1.46
N PRO A 233 22.29 10.86 2.55
CA PRO A 233 21.87 9.50 2.89
C PRO A 233 20.43 9.43 3.39
N SER A 234 19.83 8.24 3.33
CA SER A 234 18.52 7.95 3.90
C SER A 234 18.59 7.95 5.44
N SER A 235 17.65 8.65 6.08
CA SER A 235 17.45 8.64 7.54
C SER A 235 16.72 7.40 8.08
N ARG A 236 16.28 6.49 7.20
CA ARG A 236 15.53 5.29 7.60
C ARG A 236 16.36 4.36 8.49
N PRO A 237 15.79 3.86 9.61
CA PRO A 237 16.49 2.91 10.47
C PRO A 237 16.60 1.53 9.79
N PRO A 238 17.50 0.66 10.29
CA PRO A 238 17.54 -0.73 9.87
C PRO A 238 16.25 -1.48 10.25
N PRO A 239 15.89 -2.55 9.51
CA PRO A 239 14.75 -3.40 9.87
C PRO A 239 14.98 -4.11 11.21
N SER A 240 13.91 -4.34 11.97
CA SER A 240 13.98 -5.10 13.22
C SER A 240 14.33 -6.56 12.95
N GLY A 241 15.23 -7.13 13.75
CA GLY A 241 15.68 -8.52 13.59
C GLY A 241 16.47 -8.76 12.29
N ALA A 242 17.08 -7.72 11.72
CA ALA A 242 17.84 -7.86 10.49
C ALA A 242 19.07 -8.75 10.68
N PRO A 243 19.40 -9.61 9.69
CA PRO A 243 20.54 -10.51 9.82
C PRO A 243 21.84 -9.72 9.81
N SER A 244 22.80 -10.15 10.64
CA SER A 244 24.06 -9.44 10.88
C SER A 244 24.92 -9.27 9.63
N TRP A 245 24.76 -10.14 8.62
CA TRP A 245 25.46 -10.02 7.35
C TRP A 245 24.91 -8.88 6.47
N ALA A 246 23.65 -8.48 6.67
CA ALA A 246 22.94 -7.53 5.83
C ALA A 246 23.01 -6.08 6.36
N VAL A 247 23.08 -5.93 7.68
CA VAL A 247 22.99 -4.65 8.38
C VAL A 247 24.21 -4.40 9.26
N ARG A 248 24.68 -3.16 9.32
CA ARG A 248 25.67 -2.70 10.28
C ARG A 248 24.96 -2.57 11.63
N THR A 249 25.41 -3.32 12.62
CA THR A 249 25.04 -3.05 14.01
C THR A 249 25.42 -1.61 14.33
N PRO A 250 24.55 -0.80 14.96
CA PRO A 250 24.97 0.49 15.47
C PRO A 250 26.16 0.28 16.40
N PRO A 251 27.13 1.23 16.46
CA PRO A 251 28.13 1.20 17.52
C PRO A 251 27.38 1.20 18.86
N ASN A 252 27.75 0.26 19.73
CA ASN A 252 27.35 0.30 21.14
C ASN A 252 27.93 1.55 21.81
#